data_AF-A0A9Q3JLT8-F1
#
_entry.id   AF-A0A9Q3JLT8-F1
#
_cell.length_a   1.000
_cell.length_b   1.000
_cell.length_c   1.000
_cell.angle_alpha   90.00
_cell.angle_beta   90.00
_cell.angle_gamma   90.00
#
_symmetry.space_group_name_H-M   'P 1'
#
loop_
_entity.id
_entity.type
_entity.pdbx_description
1 polymer ?
#
loop_
_entity_poly.entity_id
_entity_poly.type
_entity_poly.pdbx_seq_one_letter_code
_entity_poly.pdbx_strand_id
1 'polypeptide(L)'
;MVKYSIKLAEKYKLSGSNFLDWKVRMKSILTFKKLYALATGTEDPDTASERDKLDPERRDLAFEIICINCNVKIAAQFSAEANNDPMVLWTSIDKYYQPKTIQNQTTYLKRIFSTHLQKSKLEETLTKLHENTRQLCSLIDDKTIKPSILLDSVVAMWTIRNIPEEYKTTGELWLKKCKIEKVTPSLKDTIEELHAYIVRTEDDEATEKALSAQRNKNQNKSKNINRCSNTYHNPLAQHSEEECWKLHPEKRPKFDKPVKALLAKKILSAVSSFVLDSGATTSMVNQLEFFQSIEMKDQEIELADGSIIKALGCGTIQLKF
;
A
#
# COMPACT_ATOMS: atom_id res chain seq x y z
N MET A 1 27.93 -38.79 0.09
CA MET A 1 27.40 -37.45 0.46
C MET A 1 26.22 -37.18 -0.46
N VAL A 2 25.01 -37.03 0.06
CA VAL A 2 23.80 -36.85 -0.78
C VAL A 2 23.88 -35.47 -1.44
N LYS A 3 24.22 -35.43 -2.74
CA LYS A 3 24.15 -34.21 -3.58
C LYS A 3 22.69 -33.78 -3.65
N TYR A 4 22.27 -32.90 -2.75
CA TYR A 4 20.96 -32.26 -2.85
C TYR A 4 21.00 -31.26 -4.02
N SER A 5 20.69 -31.76 -5.21
CA SER A 5 20.40 -30.95 -6.39
C SER A 5 19.09 -30.20 -6.12
N ILE A 6 19.19 -28.90 -5.87
CA ILE A 6 18.02 -28.06 -5.59
C ILE A 6 17.22 -27.95 -6.89
N LYS A 7 16.03 -28.54 -6.89
CA LYS A 7 15.13 -28.60 -8.04
C LYS A 7 13.90 -27.72 -7.79
N LEU A 8 13.65 -26.79 -8.69
CA LEU A 8 12.43 -26.00 -8.74
C LEU A 8 11.24 -26.90 -9.12
N ALA A 9 10.06 -26.61 -8.55
CA ALA A 9 8.82 -27.23 -9.00
C ALA A 9 8.59 -26.94 -10.50
N GLU A 10 7.89 -27.83 -11.20
CA GLU A 10 7.78 -27.78 -12.66
C GLU A 10 7.29 -26.42 -13.19
N LYS A 11 6.34 -25.79 -12.50
CA LYS A 11 5.81 -24.46 -12.83
C LYS A 11 6.82 -23.30 -12.73
N TYR A 12 7.95 -23.51 -12.05
CA TYR A 12 9.00 -22.51 -11.85
C TYR A 12 10.26 -22.79 -12.67
N LYS A 13 10.32 -23.92 -13.38
CA LYS A 13 11.41 -24.17 -14.33
C LYS A 13 11.32 -23.20 -15.50
N LEU A 14 12.46 -22.93 -16.12
CA LEU A 14 12.50 -22.05 -17.28
C LEU A 14 11.63 -22.63 -18.40
N SER A 15 10.58 -21.90 -18.78
CA SER A 15 9.55 -22.31 -19.75
C SER A 15 9.39 -21.31 -20.90
N GLY A 16 10.23 -20.28 -20.92
CA GLY A 16 10.35 -19.28 -21.98
C GLY A 16 9.67 -17.94 -21.66
N SER A 17 8.58 -17.93 -20.89
CA SER A 17 7.87 -16.71 -20.48
C SER A 17 8.22 -16.22 -19.07
N ASN A 18 8.92 -17.04 -18.28
CA ASN A 18 9.21 -16.79 -16.87
C ASN A 18 10.69 -16.53 -16.58
N PHE A 19 11.48 -16.12 -17.58
CA PHE A 19 12.94 -16.01 -17.47
C PHE A 19 13.40 -15.17 -16.29
N LEU A 20 12.71 -14.07 -15.96
CA LEU A 20 13.17 -13.14 -14.94
C LEU A 20 12.91 -13.65 -13.53
N ASP A 21 11.74 -14.22 -13.30
CA ASP A 21 11.43 -14.92 -12.06
C ASP A 21 12.36 -16.12 -11.87
N TRP A 22 12.64 -16.85 -12.96
CA TRP A 22 13.59 -17.94 -12.97
C TRP A 22 15.01 -17.45 -12.63
N LYS A 23 15.49 -16.37 -13.26
CA LYS A 23 16.82 -15.77 -13.03
C LYS A 23 17.00 -15.34 -11.58
N VAL A 24 15.98 -14.73 -10.98
CA VAL A 24 16.00 -14.37 -9.54
C VAL A 24 16.11 -15.62 -8.66
N ARG A 25 15.29 -16.65 -8.91
CA ARG A 25 15.32 -17.90 -8.13
C ARG A 25 16.64 -18.63 -8.29
N MET A 26 17.17 -18.70 -9.51
CA MET A 26 18.45 -19.32 -9.81
C MET A 26 19.61 -18.59 -9.16
N LYS A 27 19.58 -17.25 -9.18
CA LYS A 27 20.55 -16.44 -8.41
C LYS A 27 20.53 -16.83 -6.94
N SER A 28 19.36 -16.97 -6.33
CA SER A 28 19.26 -17.42 -4.93
C SER A 28 19.82 -18.82 -4.71
N ILE A 29 19.48 -19.79 -5.58
CA ILE A 29 19.95 -21.18 -5.49
C ILE A 29 21.48 -21.26 -5.63
N LEU A 30 22.03 -20.62 -6.66
CA LEU A 30 23.47 -20.63 -6.93
C LEU A 30 24.24 -19.86 -5.87
N THR A 31 23.68 -18.77 -5.33
CA THR A 31 24.31 -18.01 -4.23
C THR A 31 24.35 -18.85 -2.96
N PHE A 32 23.25 -19.54 -2.63
CA PHE A 32 23.18 -20.44 -1.48
C PHE A 32 24.23 -21.56 -1.56
N LYS A 33 24.49 -22.08 -2.77
CA LYS A 33 25.54 -23.08 -3.03
C LYS A 33 26.94 -22.49 -3.23
N LYS A 34 27.10 -21.15 -3.17
CA LYS A 34 28.35 -20.43 -3.47
C LYS A 34 28.89 -20.66 -4.89
N LEU A 35 28.00 -20.96 -5.84
CA LEU A 35 28.30 -21.22 -7.25
C LEU A 35 27.92 -20.06 -8.18
N TYR A 36 27.25 -19.03 -7.67
CA TYR A 36 26.74 -17.93 -8.51
C TYR A 36 27.85 -17.20 -9.26
N ALA A 37 28.92 -16.81 -8.54
CA ALA A 37 30.01 -16.09 -9.16
C ALA A 37 30.76 -16.93 -10.22
N LEU A 38 30.83 -18.26 -10.03
CA LEU A 38 31.37 -19.20 -11.01
C LEU A 38 30.50 -19.23 -12.27
N ALA A 39 29.18 -19.38 -12.10
CA ALA A 39 28.21 -19.41 -13.20
C ALA A 39 28.09 -18.07 -13.95
N THR A 40 28.35 -16.93 -13.29
CA THR A 40 28.31 -15.61 -13.94
C THR A 40 29.67 -15.12 -14.40
N GLY A 41 30.75 -15.86 -14.13
CA GLY A 41 32.10 -15.44 -14.49
C GLY A 41 32.61 -14.22 -13.74
N THR A 42 32.08 -13.96 -12.55
CA THR A 42 32.46 -12.81 -11.71
C THR A 42 33.40 -13.21 -10.57
N GLU A 43 33.83 -14.48 -10.51
CA GLU A 43 34.89 -14.89 -9.57
C GLU A 43 36.24 -14.29 -9.99
N ASP A 44 36.99 -13.88 -8.98
CA ASP A 44 38.40 -13.56 -9.12
C ASP A 44 39.19 -14.81 -9.57
N PRO A 45 40.09 -14.71 -10.56
CA PRO A 45 40.81 -15.87 -11.11
C PRO A 45 41.62 -16.66 -10.08
N ASP A 46 42.27 -15.98 -9.14
CA ASP A 46 43.09 -16.62 -8.10
C ASP A 46 42.20 -17.39 -7.12
N THR A 47 41.10 -16.77 -6.71
CA THR A 47 40.08 -17.39 -5.87
C THR A 47 39.39 -18.58 -6.56
N ALA A 48 39.15 -18.48 -7.87
CA ALA A 48 38.55 -19.54 -8.66
C ALA A 48 39.47 -20.77 -8.76
N SER A 49 40.77 -20.55 -9.01
CA SER A 49 41.76 -21.63 -9.09
C SER A 49 41.87 -22.41 -7.77
N GLU A 50 41.95 -21.71 -6.64
CA GLU A 50 42.04 -22.36 -5.32
C GLU A 50 40.77 -23.15 -4.98
N ARG A 51 39.58 -22.64 -5.34
CA ARG A 51 38.32 -23.35 -5.13
C ARG A 51 38.12 -24.52 -6.08
N ASP A 52 38.57 -24.42 -7.33
CA ASP A 52 38.56 -25.53 -8.30
C ASP A 52 39.46 -26.68 -7.81
N LYS A 53 40.59 -26.39 -7.14
CA LYS A 53 41.44 -27.41 -6.50
C LYS A 53 40.76 -28.07 -5.31
N LEU A 54 40.04 -27.30 -4.50
CA LEU A 54 39.38 -27.79 -3.29
C LEU A 54 38.09 -28.59 -3.59
N ASP A 55 37.37 -28.20 -4.63
CA ASP A 55 36.13 -28.85 -5.10
C ASP A 55 36.14 -28.97 -6.64
N PRO A 56 36.77 -30.03 -7.18
CA PRO A 56 36.86 -30.24 -8.62
C PRO A 56 35.51 -30.40 -9.33
N GLU A 57 34.48 -30.84 -8.60
CA GLU A 57 33.15 -31.11 -9.18
C GLU A 57 32.23 -29.88 -9.17
N ARG A 58 32.66 -28.73 -8.65
CA ARG A 58 31.81 -27.54 -8.50
C ARG A 58 31.29 -26.98 -9.83
N ARG A 59 32.05 -27.15 -10.91
CA ARG A 59 31.66 -26.73 -12.27
C ARG A 59 30.53 -27.60 -12.81
N ASP A 60 30.69 -28.92 -12.72
CA ASP A 60 29.66 -29.89 -13.11
C ASP A 60 28.40 -29.70 -12.27
N LEU A 61 28.55 -29.47 -10.96
CA LEU A 61 27.42 -29.21 -10.07
C LEU A 61 26.67 -27.93 -10.47
N ALA A 62 27.37 -26.84 -10.80
CA ALA A 62 26.75 -25.61 -11.25
C ALA A 62 26.01 -25.82 -12.58
N PHE A 63 26.62 -26.55 -13.52
CA PHE A 63 26.03 -26.88 -14.81
C PHE A 63 24.75 -27.71 -14.65
N GLU A 64 24.80 -28.79 -13.87
CA GLU A 64 23.67 -29.66 -13.59
C GLU A 64 22.52 -28.91 -12.91
N ILE A 65 22.83 -28.03 -11.94
CA ILE A 65 21.82 -27.22 -11.26
C ILE A 65 21.10 -26.31 -12.27
N ILE A 66 21.80 -25.69 -13.20
CA ILE A 66 21.18 -24.84 -14.22
C ILE A 66 20.30 -25.71 -15.15
N CYS A 67 20.83 -26.84 -15.64
CA CYS A 67 20.12 -27.74 -16.54
C CYS A 67 18.83 -28.34 -15.92
N ILE A 68 18.89 -28.85 -14.69
CA ILE A 68 17.73 -29.47 -14.00
C ILE A 68 16.60 -28.46 -13.77
N ASN A 69 16.95 -27.17 -13.66
CA ASN A 69 16.01 -26.07 -13.44
C ASN A 69 15.51 -25.43 -14.75
N CYS A 70 15.91 -25.97 -15.90
CA CYS A 70 15.34 -25.64 -17.20
C CYS A 70 14.30 -26.69 -17.63
N ASN A 71 13.37 -26.31 -18.50
CA ASN A 71 12.59 -27.31 -19.23
C ASN A 71 13.52 -28.18 -20.09
N VAL A 72 13.17 -29.46 -20.28
CA VAL A 72 13.96 -30.45 -21.02
C VAL A 72 14.40 -29.93 -22.40
N LYS A 73 13.52 -29.24 -23.14
CA LYS A 73 13.86 -28.69 -24.47
C LYS A 73 14.93 -27.59 -24.41
N ILE A 74 14.79 -26.69 -23.43
CA ILE A 74 15.70 -25.57 -23.22
C ILE A 74 17.05 -26.08 -22.72
N ALA A 75 17.03 -27.02 -21.76
CA ALA A 75 18.23 -27.68 -21.27
C ALA A 75 19.00 -28.35 -22.42
N ALA A 76 18.32 -29.13 -23.27
CA ALA A 76 18.97 -29.81 -24.40
C ALA A 76 19.59 -28.82 -25.41
N GLN A 77 18.89 -27.73 -25.72
CA GLN A 77 19.37 -26.71 -26.65
C GLN A 77 20.67 -26.05 -26.14
N PHE A 78 20.66 -25.53 -24.91
CA PHE A 78 21.79 -24.74 -24.41
C PHE A 78 22.92 -25.60 -23.83
N SER A 79 22.65 -26.82 -23.34
CA SER A 79 23.69 -27.72 -22.82
C SER A 79 24.64 -28.20 -23.93
N ALA A 80 24.12 -28.47 -25.13
CA ALA A 80 24.93 -28.86 -26.28
C ALA A 80 25.91 -27.77 -26.71
N GLU A 81 25.48 -26.51 -26.66
CA GLU A 81 26.30 -25.34 -26.99
C GLU A 81 27.34 -25.03 -25.90
N ALA A 82 27.03 -25.33 -24.64
CA ALA A 82 27.86 -24.94 -23.50
C ALA A 82 28.98 -25.91 -23.16
N ASN A 83 28.98 -27.15 -23.69
CA ASN A 83 30.03 -28.15 -23.47
C ASN A 83 30.45 -28.31 -21.99
N ASN A 84 29.48 -28.48 -21.09
CA ASN A 84 29.64 -28.58 -19.63
C ASN A 84 30.21 -27.33 -18.92
N ASP A 85 30.34 -26.19 -19.61
CA ASP A 85 30.74 -24.94 -18.97
C ASP A 85 29.51 -24.19 -18.39
N PRO A 86 29.39 -24.04 -17.06
CA PRO A 86 28.27 -23.33 -16.45
C PRO A 86 28.23 -21.84 -16.79
N MET A 87 29.37 -21.21 -17.04
CA MET A 87 29.45 -19.79 -17.45
C MET A 87 28.90 -19.61 -18.85
N VAL A 88 29.31 -20.48 -19.79
CA VAL A 88 28.79 -20.45 -21.17
C VAL A 88 27.30 -20.72 -21.16
N LEU A 89 26.85 -21.72 -20.40
CA LEU A 89 25.43 -22.05 -20.26
C LEU A 89 24.60 -20.86 -19.74
N TRP A 90 25.01 -20.26 -18.63
CA TRP A 90 24.32 -19.10 -18.05
C TRP A 90 24.27 -17.92 -19.03
N THR A 91 25.39 -17.62 -19.67
CA THR A 91 25.52 -16.48 -20.59
C THR A 91 24.68 -16.68 -21.85
N SER A 92 24.63 -17.90 -22.39
CA SER A 92 23.80 -18.22 -23.57
C SER A 92 22.30 -18.09 -23.26
N ILE A 93 21.86 -18.60 -22.12
CA ILE A 93 20.46 -18.45 -21.68
C ILE A 93 20.12 -16.97 -21.47
N ASP A 94 21.00 -16.22 -20.79
CA ASP A 94 20.81 -14.78 -20.54
C ASP A 94 20.70 -13.97 -21.83
N LYS A 95 21.61 -14.23 -22.77
CA LYS A 95 21.62 -13.55 -24.08
C LYS A 95 20.39 -13.88 -24.92
N TYR A 96 19.88 -15.10 -24.84
CA TYR A 96 18.71 -15.53 -25.61
C TYR A 96 17.40 -14.91 -25.09
N TYR A 97 17.16 -14.97 -23.78
CA TYR A 97 15.91 -14.50 -23.20
C TYR A 97 15.90 -13.01 -22.88
N GLN A 98 17.08 -12.43 -22.68
CA GLN A 98 17.23 -11.02 -22.35
C GLN A 98 18.30 -10.37 -23.23
N PRO A 99 18.10 -10.34 -24.56
CA PRO A 99 19.05 -9.69 -25.45
C PRO A 99 19.11 -8.19 -25.13
N LYS A 100 20.29 -7.71 -24.77
CA LYS A 100 20.57 -6.30 -24.41
C LYS A 100 20.71 -5.42 -25.64
N THR A 101 19.77 -5.59 -26.58
CA THR A 101 19.74 -4.79 -27.81
C THR A 101 18.97 -3.50 -27.56
N ILE A 102 19.36 -2.44 -28.26
CA ILE A 102 18.64 -1.15 -28.28
C ILE A 102 17.17 -1.37 -28.66
N GLN A 103 16.89 -2.33 -29.55
CA GLN A 103 15.54 -2.68 -29.95
C GLN A 103 14.70 -3.22 -28.78
N ASN A 104 15.28 -4.10 -27.96
CA ASN A 104 14.59 -4.65 -26.79
C ASN A 104 14.37 -3.57 -25.73
N GLN A 105 15.39 -2.76 -25.44
CA GLN A 105 15.28 -1.61 -24.53
C GLN A 105 14.19 -0.63 -25.00
N THR A 106 14.18 -0.28 -26.29
CA THR A 106 13.16 0.59 -26.90
C THR A 106 11.75 -0.01 -26.80
N THR A 107 11.62 -1.34 -26.90
CA THR A 107 10.33 -2.02 -26.74
C THR A 107 9.78 -1.81 -25.33
N TYR A 108 10.59 -1.97 -24.29
CA TYR A 108 10.16 -1.71 -22.91
C TYR A 108 9.93 -0.22 -22.64
N LEU A 109 10.77 0.67 -23.19
CA LEU A 109 10.56 2.11 -23.10
C LEU A 109 9.22 2.54 -23.69
N LYS A 110 8.86 2.00 -24.87
CA LYS A 110 7.54 2.22 -25.50
C LYS A 110 6.42 1.65 -24.64
N ARG A 111 6.57 0.44 -24.09
CA ARG A 111 5.57 -0.14 -23.19
C ARG A 111 5.31 0.74 -21.97
N ILE A 112 6.36 1.29 -21.36
CA ILE A 112 6.25 2.20 -20.21
C ILE A 112 5.49 3.47 -20.62
N PHE A 113 6.00 4.23 -21.60
CA PHE A 113 5.46 5.57 -21.90
C PHE A 113 4.23 5.58 -22.81
N SER A 114 3.85 4.44 -23.40
CA SER A 114 2.57 4.26 -24.11
C SER A 114 1.51 3.54 -23.26
N THR A 115 1.81 3.23 -22.00
CA THR A 115 0.81 2.66 -21.09
C THR A 115 -0.30 3.69 -20.87
N HIS A 116 -1.55 3.27 -20.98
CA HIS A 116 -2.69 4.13 -20.70
C HIS A 116 -3.29 3.74 -19.35
N LEU A 117 -3.25 4.67 -18.40
CA LEU A 117 -3.81 4.48 -17.07
C LEU A 117 -5.33 4.69 -17.15
N GLN A 118 -6.10 3.68 -16.74
CA GLN A 118 -7.57 3.72 -16.72
C GLN A 118 -8.07 3.37 -15.32
N LYS A 119 -9.13 4.04 -14.85
CA LYS A 119 -9.70 3.82 -13.52
C LYS A 119 -10.01 2.35 -13.23
N SER A 120 -10.66 1.66 -14.17
CA SER A 120 -11.13 0.28 -14.01
C SER A 120 -10.02 -0.77 -13.90
N LYS A 121 -8.80 -0.46 -14.36
CA LYS A 121 -7.65 -1.37 -14.37
C LYS A 121 -6.39 -0.72 -13.80
N LEU A 122 -6.56 0.28 -12.94
CA LEU A 122 -5.44 1.12 -12.51
C LEU A 122 -4.36 0.29 -11.80
N GLU A 123 -4.75 -0.55 -10.84
CA GLU A 123 -3.84 -1.41 -10.08
C GLU A 123 -3.09 -2.42 -10.96
N GLU A 124 -3.80 -3.11 -11.87
CA GLU A 124 -3.19 -4.04 -12.83
C GLU A 124 -2.19 -3.32 -13.73
N THR A 125 -2.54 -2.11 -14.17
CA THR A 125 -1.72 -1.30 -15.07
C THR A 125 -0.49 -0.74 -14.38
N LEU A 126 -0.62 -0.29 -13.12
CA LEU A 126 0.49 0.17 -12.29
C LEU A 126 1.47 -0.99 -11.97
N THR A 127 0.93 -2.18 -11.69
CA THR A 127 1.76 -3.38 -11.49
C THR A 127 2.55 -3.73 -12.75
N LYS A 128 1.91 -3.69 -13.93
CA LYS A 128 2.56 -3.89 -15.23
C LYS A 128 3.62 -2.82 -15.51
N LEU A 129 3.35 -1.56 -15.16
CA LEU A 129 4.28 -0.45 -15.31
C LEU A 129 5.53 -0.64 -14.44
N HIS A 130 5.34 -1.06 -13.19
CA HIS A 130 6.43 -1.38 -12.28
C HIS A 130 7.30 -2.53 -12.82
N GLU A 131 6.67 -3.61 -13.29
CA GLU A 131 7.40 -4.74 -13.87
C GLU A 131 8.14 -4.33 -15.15
N ASN A 132 7.51 -3.59 -16.06
CA ASN A 132 8.17 -3.09 -17.28
C ASN A 132 9.37 -2.18 -16.96
N THR A 133 9.27 -1.35 -15.93
CA THR A 133 10.39 -0.52 -15.46
C THR A 133 11.54 -1.38 -14.99
N ARG A 134 11.25 -2.36 -14.12
CA ARG A 134 12.23 -3.34 -13.62
C ARG A 134 12.91 -4.10 -14.76
N GLN A 135 12.14 -4.48 -15.78
CA GLN A 135 12.65 -5.14 -16.99
C GLN A 135 13.63 -4.28 -17.76
N LEU A 136 13.25 -3.03 -18.02
CA LEU A 136 14.12 -2.06 -18.68
C LEU A 136 15.43 -1.88 -17.91
N CYS A 137 15.39 -1.82 -16.57
CA CYS A 137 16.59 -1.68 -15.75
C CYS A 137 17.53 -2.87 -15.91
N SER A 138 17.00 -4.08 -15.83
CA SER A 138 17.80 -5.29 -16.03
C SER A 138 18.38 -5.45 -17.45
N LEU A 139 17.85 -4.71 -18.44
CA LEU A 139 18.42 -4.63 -19.80
C LEU A 139 19.50 -3.56 -19.94
N ILE A 140 19.55 -2.57 -19.04
CA ILE A 140 20.50 -1.45 -19.06
C ILE A 140 21.68 -1.74 -18.13
N ASP A 141 21.44 -2.37 -16.97
CA ASP A 141 22.46 -2.73 -15.98
C ASP A 141 22.25 -4.15 -15.46
N ASP A 142 23.26 -5.00 -15.66
CA ASP A 142 23.26 -6.41 -15.21
C ASP A 142 23.41 -6.59 -13.71
N LYS A 143 23.97 -5.57 -13.04
CA LYS A 143 24.28 -5.66 -11.61
C LYS A 143 23.04 -5.39 -10.76
N THR A 144 22.07 -4.66 -11.31
CA THR A 144 20.91 -4.19 -10.57
C THR A 144 19.61 -4.43 -11.33
N ILE A 145 18.69 -5.15 -10.69
CA ILE A 145 17.29 -5.25 -11.14
C ILE A 145 16.48 -4.06 -10.58
N LYS A 146 17.06 -3.31 -9.63
CA LYS A 146 16.46 -2.11 -9.07
C LYS A 146 16.66 -0.96 -10.05
N PRO A 147 15.60 -0.20 -10.39
CA PRO A 147 15.75 0.99 -11.20
C PRO A 147 16.73 2.00 -10.59
N SER A 148 17.50 2.65 -11.45
CA SER A 148 18.29 3.80 -11.02
C SER A 148 17.35 4.87 -10.47
N ILE A 149 17.83 5.66 -9.51
CA ILE A 149 17.04 6.74 -8.89
C ILE A 149 16.44 7.66 -9.97
N LEU A 150 17.22 7.96 -11.02
CA LEU A 150 16.77 8.77 -12.14
C LEU A 150 15.66 8.09 -12.95
N LEU A 151 15.83 6.83 -13.35
CA LEU A 151 14.80 6.15 -14.16
C LEU A 151 13.51 5.96 -13.35
N ASP A 152 13.62 5.56 -12.09
CA ASP A 152 12.46 5.37 -11.21
C ASP A 152 11.67 6.67 -11.04
N SER A 153 12.38 7.78 -10.79
CA SER A 153 11.75 9.09 -10.64
C SER A 153 11.13 9.61 -11.93
N VAL A 154 11.76 9.39 -13.08
CA VAL A 154 11.18 9.76 -14.39
C VAL A 154 9.89 9.00 -14.65
N VAL A 155 9.85 7.69 -14.37
CA VAL A 155 8.63 6.89 -14.54
C VAL A 155 7.58 7.29 -13.50
N ALA A 156 7.96 7.57 -12.26
CA ALA A 156 7.05 8.07 -11.24
C ALA A 156 6.41 9.40 -11.65
N MET A 157 7.20 10.38 -12.10
CA MET A 157 6.71 11.66 -12.60
C MET A 157 5.80 11.51 -13.82
N TRP A 158 6.17 10.63 -14.76
CA TRP A 158 5.32 10.33 -15.90
C TRP A 158 4.00 9.69 -15.46
N THR A 159 4.03 8.78 -14.49
CA THR A 159 2.85 8.14 -13.91
C THR A 159 1.92 9.22 -13.36
N ILE A 160 2.43 10.09 -12.49
CA ILE A 160 1.67 11.20 -11.87
C ILE A 160 1.02 12.12 -12.91
N ARG A 161 1.73 12.39 -14.02
CA ARG A 161 1.23 13.27 -15.08
C ARG A 161 0.13 12.64 -15.92
N ASN A 162 0.14 11.31 -16.07
CA ASN A 162 -0.76 10.57 -16.97
C ASN A 162 -1.84 9.78 -16.22
N ILE A 163 -2.02 10.04 -14.93
CA ILE A 163 -3.10 9.49 -14.11
C ILE A 163 -4.46 9.85 -14.72
N PRO A 164 -5.48 8.98 -14.61
CA PRO A 164 -6.85 9.31 -15.00
C PRO A 164 -7.35 10.63 -14.38
N GLU A 165 -8.23 11.35 -15.09
CA GLU A 165 -8.80 12.63 -14.65
C GLU A 165 -9.38 12.56 -13.23
N GLU A 166 -9.98 11.42 -12.88
CA GLU A 166 -10.62 11.15 -11.60
C GLU A 166 -9.64 11.19 -10.42
N TYR A 167 -8.34 11.00 -10.66
CA TYR A 167 -7.30 10.98 -9.62
C TYR A 167 -6.25 12.08 -9.83
N LYS A 168 -6.51 13.06 -10.70
CA LYS A 168 -5.57 14.17 -10.93
C LYS A 168 -5.27 14.97 -9.66
N THR A 169 -6.29 15.22 -8.84
CA THR A 169 -6.13 15.95 -7.57
C THR A 169 -5.13 15.24 -6.66
N THR A 170 -5.14 13.91 -6.62
CA THR A 170 -4.18 13.10 -5.88
C THR A 170 -2.77 13.27 -6.40
N GLY A 171 -2.60 13.23 -7.73
CA GLY A 171 -1.31 13.48 -8.36
C GLY A 171 -0.72 14.85 -8.00
N GLU A 172 -1.54 15.90 -8.00
CA GLU A 172 -1.13 17.24 -7.61
C GLU A 172 -0.77 17.36 -6.13
N LEU A 173 -1.56 16.73 -5.24
CA LEU A 173 -1.27 16.68 -3.80
C LEU A 173 0.04 15.95 -3.53
N TRP A 174 0.28 14.84 -4.22
CA TRP A 174 1.52 14.09 -4.11
C TRP A 174 2.73 14.92 -4.56
N LEU A 175 2.65 15.62 -5.71
CA LEU A 175 3.71 16.53 -6.15
C LEU A 175 3.99 17.65 -5.15
N LYS A 176 2.94 18.23 -4.54
CA LYS A 176 3.09 19.24 -3.49
C LYS A 176 3.80 18.65 -2.26
N LYS A 177 3.43 17.45 -1.83
CA LYS A 177 4.09 16.73 -0.73
C LYS A 177 5.57 16.50 -1.01
N CYS A 178 5.91 15.97 -2.19
CA CYS A 178 7.31 15.80 -2.61
C CYS A 178 8.09 17.12 -2.58
N LYS A 179 7.47 18.23 -3.00
CA LYS A 179 8.09 19.57 -2.96
C LYS A 179 8.35 20.06 -1.53
N ILE A 180 7.41 19.83 -0.60
CA ILE A 180 7.54 20.25 0.80
C ILE A 180 8.62 19.43 1.51
N GLU A 181 8.58 18.10 1.33
CA GLU A 181 9.49 17.17 2.00
C GLU A 181 10.87 17.08 1.31
N LYS A 182 11.03 17.72 0.14
CA LYS A 182 12.23 17.63 -0.71
C LYS A 182 12.60 16.19 -1.09
N VAL A 183 11.57 15.35 -1.26
CA VAL A 183 11.70 13.94 -1.62
C VAL A 183 11.54 13.78 -3.12
N THR A 184 12.39 12.96 -3.73
CA THR A 184 12.21 12.55 -5.14
C THR A 184 11.21 11.41 -5.19
N PRO A 185 10.11 11.52 -5.97
CA PRO A 185 9.11 10.47 -6.00
C PRO A 185 9.69 9.18 -6.58
N SER A 186 9.47 8.06 -5.91
CA SER A 186 9.70 6.73 -6.45
C SER A 186 8.41 6.18 -7.06
N LEU A 187 8.53 5.24 -8.00
CA LEU A 187 7.34 4.62 -8.60
C LEU A 187 6.55 3.85 -7.53
N LYS A 188 7.26 3.20 -6.61
CA LYS A 188 6.66 2.47 -5.49
C LYS A 188 5.84 3.41 -4.59
N ASP A 189 6.42 4.51 -4.14
CA ASP A 189 5.74 5.45 -3.24
C ASP A 189 4.52 6.08 -3.94
N THR A 190 4.65 6.36 -5.23
CA THR A 190 3.54 6.89 -6.05
C THR A 190 2.36 5.92 -6.11
N ILE A 191 2.63 4.62 -6.28
CA ILE A 191 1.57 3.59 -6.29
C ILE A 191 0.91 3.49 -4.91
N GLU A 192 1.70 3.48 -3.84
CA GLU A 192 1.19 3.39 -2.47
C GLU A 192 0.30 4.59 -2.11
N GLU A 193 0.70 5.81 -2.48
CA GLU A 193 -0.09 7.02 -2.25
C GLU A 193 -1.39 7.04 -3.06
N LEU A 194 -1.36 6.54 -4.31
CA LEU A 194 -2.56 6.41 -5.12
C LEU A 194 -3.54 5.40 -4.52
N HIS A 195 -3.04 4.25 -4.08
CA HIS A 195 -3.87 3.23 -3.42
C HIS A 195 -4.48 3.79 -2.13
N ALA A 196 -3.69 4.46 -1.30
CA ALA A 196 -4.17 5.09 -0.07
C ALA A 196 -5.23 6.15 -0.34
N TYR A 197 -5.14 6.90 -1.45
CA TYR A 197 -6.17 7.84 -1.84
C TYR A 197 -7.47 7.15 -2.29
N ILE A 198 -7.37 6.13 -3.15
CA ILE A 198 -8.54 5.39 -3.66
C ILE A 198 -9.36 4.83 -2.49
N VAL A 199 -8.70 4.17 -1.54
CA VAL A 199 -9.35 3.61 -0.35
C VAL A 199 -10.04 4.71 0.46
N ARG A 200 -9.37 5.84 0.71
CA ARG A 200 -9.99 6.98 1.43
C ARG A 200 -11.21 7.52 0.71
N THR A 201 -11.16 7.69 -0.60
CA THR A 201 -12.29 8.23 -1.36
C THR A 201 -13.49 7.27 -1.42
N GLU A 202 -13.24 5.97 -1.47
CA GLU A 202 -14.32 4.98 -1.43
C GLU A 202 -15.01 4.94 -0.06
N ASP A 203 -14.24 5.06 1.02
CA ASP A 203 -14.74 5.16 2.40
C ASP A 203 -15.52 6.47 2.63
N ASP A 204 -15.02 7.59 2.11
CA ASP A 204 -15.67 8.90 2.18
C ASP A 204 -17.00 8.92 1.40
N GLU A 205 -17.04 8.34 0.19
CA GLU A 205 -18.29 8.20 -0.58
C GLU A 205 -19.32 7.31 0.13
N ALA A 206 -18.88 6.23 0.78
CA ALA A 206 -19.76 5.34 1.53
C ALA A 206 -20.34 6.04 2.76
N THR A 207 -19.52 6.82 3.48
CA THR A 207 -19.96 7.62 4.64
C THR A 207 -20.87 8.78 4.23
N GLU A 208 -20.59 9.49 3.13
CA GLU A 208 -21.50 10.54 2.62
C GLU A 208 -22.87 9.99 2.21
N LYS A 209 -22.91 8.81 1.58
CA LYS A 209 -24.17 8.10 1.25
C LYS A 209 -24.94 7.69 2.51
N ALA A 210 -24.25 7.23 3.56
CA ALA A 210 -24.88 6.92 4.84
C ALA A 210 -25.43 8.18 5.54
N LEU A 211 -24.67 9.28 5.55
CA LEU A 211 -25.08 10.56 6.17
C LEU A 211 -26.26 11.22 5.44
N SER A 212 -26.29 11.15 4.11
CA SER A 212 -27.40 11.67 3.31
C SER A 212 -28.68 10.84 3.50
N ALA A 213 -28.58 9.51 3.62
CA ALA A 213 -29.70 8.65 3.98
C ALA A 213 -30.25 8.94 5.40
N GLN A 214 -29.38 9.27 6.36
CA GLN A 214 -29.77 9.69 7.71
C GLN A 214 -30.43 11.08 7.73
N ARG A 215 -29.94 12.04 6.93
CA ARG A 215 -30.55 13.37 6.80
C ARG A 215 -31.99 13.31 6.30
N ASN A 216 -32.29 12.41 5.36
CA ASN A 216 -33.66 12.23 4.86
C ASN A 216 -34.62 11.62 5.90
N LYS A 217 -34.11 10.82 6.86
CA LYS A 217 -34.92 10.33 7.99
C LYS A 217 -35.22 11.41 9.03
N ASN A 218 -34.36 12.41 9.17
CA ASN A 218 -34.54 13.51 10.14
C ASN A 218 -35.38 14.69 9.62
N GLN A 219 -35.68 14.78 8.32
CA GLN A 219 -36.56 15.83 7.79
C GLN A 219 -38.05 15.62 8.12
N ASN A 220 -38.44 14.43 8.61
CA ASN A 220 -39.80 14.14 9.08
C ASN A 220 -40.04 14.41 10.58
N LYS A 221 -39.06 14.96 11.32
CA LYS A 221 -39.31 15.48 12.67
C LYS A 221 -39.70 16.95 12.59
N SER A 222 -41.01 17.18 12.53
CA SER A 222 -41.75 18.36 13.02
C SER A 222 -40.92 19.62 13.29
N LYS A 223 -41.14 20.68 12.49
CA LYS A 223 -40.82 22.05 12.88
C LYS A 223 -41.53 22.33 14.21
N ASN A 224 -40.79 22.38 15.31
CA ASN A 224 -41.29 22.92 16.58
C ASN A 224 -41.60 24.41 16.37
N ILE A 225 -42.88 24.74 16.16
CA ILE A 225 -43.41 26.07 15.83
C ILE A 225 -43.27 27.07 16.99
N ASN A 226 -42.95 26.62 18.21
CA ASN A 226 -42.95 27.47 19.41
C ASN A 226 -41.53 27.89 19.83
N ARG A 227 -40.74 28.49 18.92
CA ARG A 227 -39.40 29.01 19.26
C ARG A 227 -39.39 30.53 19.38
N CYS A 228 -38.77 31.04 20.44
CA CYS A 228 -38.47 32.47 20.63
C CYS A 228 -37.24 32.87 19.81
N SER A 229 -37.19 34.12 19.34
CA SER A 229 -36.04 34.69 18.62
C SER A 229 -35.23 35.61 19.54
N ASN A 230 -34.02 36.00 19.13
CA ASN A 230 -33.12 36.84 19.93
C ASN A 230 -33.69 38.24 20.29
N THR A 231 -34.82 38.63 19.71
CA THR A 231 -35.45 39.95 19.93
C THR A 231 -36.94 39.87 20.20
N TYR A 232 -37.52 38.67 20.25
CA TYR A 232 -38.96 38.50 20.39
C TYR A 232 -39.29 37.19 21.12
N HIS A 233 -40.10 37.29 22.17
CA HIS A 233 -40.66 36.15 22.88
C HIS A 233 -41.92 35.66 22.16
N ASN A 234 -42.00 34.35 21.92
CA ASN A 234 -43.21 33.74 21.39
C ASN A 234 -44.19 33.47 22.55
N PRO A 235 -45.38 34.08 22.59
CA PRO A 235 -46.34 33.89 23.68
C PRO A 235 -46.84 32.45 23.85
N LEU A 236 -46.63 31.59 22.84
CA LEU A 236 -46.96 30.16 22.87
C LEU A 236 -45.79 29.28 23.35
N ALA A 237 -44.68 29.90 23.78
CA ALA A 237 -43.58 29.19 24.39
C ALA A 237 -43.95 28.71 25.80
N GLN A 238 -43.31 27.62 26.25
CA GLN A 238 -43.55 27.03 27.58
C GLN A 238 -42.86 27.79 28.73
N HIS A 239 -42.41 29.03 28.51
CA HIS A 239 -41.76 29.89 29.49
C HIS A 239 -42.32 31.31 29.38
N SER A 240 -42.19 32.14 30.42
CA SER A 240 -42.60 33.54 30.38
C SER A 240 -41.58 34.41 29.64
N GLU A 241 -41.98 35.61 29.21
CA GLU A 241 -41.10 36.57 28.56
C GLU A 241 -39.89 36.94 29.45
N GLU A 242 -40.13 37.09 30.75
CA GLU A 242 -39.12 37.41 31.76
C GLU A 242 -38.05 36.32 31.93
N GLU A 243 -38.39 35.07 31.65
CA GLU A 243 -37.50 33.90 31.75
C GLU A 243 -36.92 33.47 30.39
N CYS A 244 -37.26 34.19 29.32
CA CYS A 244 -36.82 33.89 27.96
C CYS A 244 -35.31 34.14 27.80
N TRP A 245 -34.50 33.08 27.78
CA TRP A 245 -33.03 33.17 27.60
C TRP A 245 -32.60 33.81 26.29
N LYS A 246 -33.53 33.97 25.33
CA LYS A 246 -33.28 34.64 24.06
C LYS A 246 -33.39 36.16 24.17
N LEU A 247 -34.24 36.68 25.07
CA LEU A 247 -34.32 38.09 25.43
C LEU A 247 -33.38 38.46 26.58
N HIS A 248 -33.13 37.50 27.47
CA HIS A 248 -32.29 37.62 28.65
C HIS A 248 -31.12 36.62 28.63
N PRO A 249 -30.10 36.80 27.75
CA PRO A 249 -28.95 35.90 27.66
C PRO A 249 -28.18 35.74 28.98
N GLU A 250 -28.23 36.73 29.87
CA GLU A 250 -27.64 36.73 31.20
C GLU A 250 -28.30 35.72 32.15
N LYS A 251 -29.57 35.39 31.93
CA LYS A 251 -30.31 34.37 32.70
C LYS A 251 -30.10 32.96 32.16
N ARG A 252 -29.38 32.83 31.04
CA ARG A 252 -29.06 31.53 30.46
C ARG A 252 -28.17 30.75 31.44
N PRO A 253 -28.56 29.54 31.89
CA PRO A 253 -27.71 28.75 32.76
C PRO A 253 -26.36 28.51 32.07
N LYS A 254 -25.27 28.87 32.76
CA LYS A 254 -23.91 28.54 32.30
C LYS A 254 -23.73 27.03 32.46
N PHE A 255 -23.97 26.31 31.37
CA PHE A 255 -23.63 24.90 31.31
C PHE A 255 -22.16 24.78 30.91
N ASP A 256 -21.29 24.50 31.88
CA ASP A 256 -20.20 23.56 31.59
C ASP A 256 -20.92 22.28 31.20
N LYS A 257 -20.84 21.89 29.92
CA LYS A 257 -21.59 20.73 29.45
C LYS A 257 -20.82 19.47 29.83
N PRO A 258 -21.25 18.70 30.85
CA PRO A 258 -20.80 17.33 30.97
C PRO A 258 -21.19 16.58 29.69
N VAL A 259 -20.20 16.05 28.97
CA VAL A 259 -20.48 15.16 27.84
C VAL A 259 -20.58 13.75 28.41
N LYS A 260 -21.70 13.07 28.15
CA LYS A 260 -21.82 11.64 28.47
C LYS A 260 -20.92 10.87 27.50
N ALA A 261 -20.06 10.04 28.05
CA ALA A 261 -19.12 9.23 27.29
C ALA A 261 -19.17 7.76 27.70
N LEU A 262 -18.85 6.88 26.76
CA LEU A 262 -18.73 5.44 26.97
C LEU A 262 -17.26 5.02 26.88
N LEU A 263 -16.81 4.22 27.83
CA LEU A 263 -15.46 3.66 27.82
C LEU A 263 -15.41 2.43 26.93
N ALA A 264 -14.84 2.53 25.72
CA ALA A 264 -14.80 1.44 24.75
C ALA A 264 -13.44 0.73 24.73
N LYS A 265 -13.44 -0.61 24.76
CA LYS A 265 -12.21 -1.43 24.81
C LYS A 265 -11.50 -1.61 23.45
N LYS A 266 -12.16 -1.23 22.34
CA LYS A 266 -11.73 -1.67 20.99
C LYS A 266 -11.70 -0.59 19.90
N ILE A 267 -11.92 0.68 20.24
CA ILE A 267 -11.77 1.78 19.29
C ILE A 267 -10.32 2.30 19.43
N LEU A 268 -9.52 1.99 18.41
CA LEU A 268 -8.18 2.54 18.15
C LEU A 268 -7.11 2.17 19.20
N SER A 269 -6.54 0.97 19.06
CA SER A 269 -5.27 0.60 19.71
C SER A 269 -4.05 1.31 19.14
N ALA A 270 -4.21 2.45 18.44
CA ALA A 270 -3.12 3.09 17.70
C ALA A 270 -3.16 4.63 17.68
N VAL A 271 -4.15 5.29 18.30
CA VAL A 271 -4.21 6.76 18.22
C VAL A 271 -4.46 7.37 19.59
N SER A 272 -3.50 8.19 20.02
CA SER A 272 -3.55 9.03 21.22
C SER A 272 -4.49 10.24 21.07
N SER A 273 -5.25 10.33 19.97
CA SER A 273 -6.14 11.47 19.68
C SER A 273 -7.57 11.19 20.13
N PHE A 274 -8.08 12.08 20.96
CA PHE A 274 -9.47 12.13 21.40
C PHE A 274 -10.35 12.73 20.29
N VAL A 275 -11.31 11.94 19.76
CA VAL A 275 -12.23 12.38 18.69
C VAL A 275 -13.62 12.61 19.28
N LEU A 276 -14.06 13.87 19.29
CA LEU A 276 -15.43 14.24 19.65
C LEU A 276 -16.29 14.33 18.39
N ASP A 277 -17.20 13.37 18.24
CA ASP A 277 -18.28 13.50 17.26
C ASP A 277 -19.42 14.34 17.83
N SER A 278 -19.56 15.58 17.33
CA SER A 278 -20.62 16.51 17.72
C SER A 278 -22.04 16.04 17.34
N GLY A 279 -22.17 15.02 16.48
CA GLY A 279 -23.43 14.43 16.06
C GLY A 279 -23.86 13.20 16.85
N ALA A 280 -22.99 12.66 17.70
CA ALA A 280 -23.29 11.46 18.47
C ALA A 280 -24.15 11.78 19.71
N THR A 281 -25.11 10.90 20.03
CA THR A 281 -25.89 11.00 21.28
C THR A 281 -25.01 10.67 22.51
N THR A 282 -23.91 9.95 22.31
CA THR A 282 -22.91 9.62 23.33
C THR A 282 -21.55 9.45 22.66
N SER A 283 -20.51 10.09 23.18
CA SER A 283 -19.15 9.97 22.62
C SER A 283 -18.43 8.75 23.20
N MET A 284 -17.47 8.19 22.48
CA MET A 284 -16.70 7.03 22.94
C MET A 284 -15.26 7.43 23.23
N VAL A 285 -14.75 6.97 24.37
CA VAL A 285 -13.44 7.34 24.90
C VAL A 285 -12.72 6.07 25.31
N ASN A 286 -11.41 5.98 25.08
CA ASN A 286 -10.60 4.81 25.39
C ASN A 286 -9.74 4.96 26.67
N GLN A 287 -9.65 6.18 27.23
CA GLN A 287 -8.87 6.49 28.41
C GLN A 287 -9.78 6.80 29.61
N LEU A 288 -9.61 6.02 30.68
CA LEU A 288 -10.31 6.16 31.96
C LEU A 288 -10.05 7.52 32.63
N GLU A 289 -8.87 8.09 32.43
CA GLU A 289 -8.39 9.31 33.10
C GLU A 289 -9.24 10.56 32.77
N PHE A 290 -9.96 10.55 31.64
CA PHE A 290 -10.83 11.67 31.26
C PHE A 290 -12.18 11.66 31.98
N PHE A 291 -12.54 10.57 32.65
CA PHE A 291 -13.82 10.44 33.35
C PHE A 291 -13.72 11.01 34.77
N GLN A 292 -14.62 11.93 35.10
CA GLN A 292 -14.78 12.43 36.48
C GLN A 292 -15.55 11.45 37.35
N SER A 293 -16.52 10.76 36.75
CA SER A 293 -17.29 9.69 37.35
C SER A 293 -17.60 8.66 36.28
N ILE A 294 -17.39 7.39 36.59
CA ILE A 294 -17.68 6.26 35.70
C ILE A 294 -18.46 5.20 36.48
N GLU A 295 -19.56 4.76 35.89
CA GLU A 295 -20.32 3.59 36.33
C GLU A 295 -19.89 2.41 35.45
N MET A 296 -19.21 1.43 36.05
CA MET A 296 -18.76 0.23 35.34
C MET A 296 -19.97 -0.66 35.08
N LYS A 297 -20.36 -0.74 33.81
CA LYS A 297 -21.50 -1.50 33.33
C LYS A 297 -21.22 -1.94 31.90
N ASP A 298 -21.24 -3.24 31.70
CA ASP A 298 -21.12 -3.81 30.36
C ASP A 298 -22.34 -3.40 29.54
N GLN A 299 -22.10 -2.61 28.51
CA GLN A 299 -23.13 -2.14 27.59
C GLN A 299 -22.72 -2.43 26.15
N GLU A 300 -23.64 -3.02 25.40
CA GLU A 300 -23.48 -3.22 23.96
C GLU A 300 -23.90 -1.95 23.21
N ILE A 301 -23.05 -1.50 22.29
CA ILE A 301 -23.26 -0.32 21.47
C ILE A 301 -23.24 -0.78 20.02
N GLU A 302 -24.31 -0.50 19.29
CA GLU A 302 -24.37 -0.69 17.85
C GLU A 302 -23.80 0.56 17.15
N LEU A 303 -22.77 0.35 16.33
CA LEU A 303 -22.14 1.38 15.51
C LEU A 303 -22.94 1.62 14.22
N ALA A 304 -22.64 2.72 13.53
CA ALA A 304 -23.34 3.09 12.30
C ALA A 304 -23.17 2.08 11.15
N ASP A 305 -22.14 1.23 11.22
CA ASP A 305 -21.89 0.12 10.31
C ASP A 305 -22.64 -1.18 10.70
N GLY A 306 -23.46 -1.14 11.76
CA GLY A 306 -24.19 -2.28 12.30
C GLY A 306 -23.35 -3.22 13.17
N SER A 307 -22.06 -2.92 13.39
CA SER A 307 -21.22 -3.72 14.28
C SER A 307 -21.53 -3.41 15.75
N ILE A 308 -21.43 -4.43 16.60
CA ILE A 308 -21.69 -4.30 18.04
C ILE A 308 -20.36 -4.29 18.78
N ILE A 309 -20.12 -3.25 19.57
CA ILE A 309 -18.97 -3.14 20.46
C ILE A 309 -19.42 -3.14 21.93
N LYS A 310 -18.51 -3.54 22.83
CA LYS A 310 -18.76 -3.52 24.28
C LYS A 310 -18.08 -2.32 24.92
N ALA A 311 -18.87 -1.49 25.58
CA ALA A 311 -18.38 -0.50 26.53
C ALA A 311 -18.29 -1.10 27.92
N LEU A 312 -17.22 -0.74 28.64
CA LEU A 312 -16.91 -1.18 30.00
C LEU A 312 -17.66 -0.36 31.06
N GLY A 313 -18.11 0.84 30.69
CA GLY A 313 -18.82 1.74 31.58
C GLY A 313 -19.26 3.02 30.91
N CYS A 314 -20.22 3.69 31.55
CA CYS A 314 -20.74 4.98 31.14
C CYS A 314 -20.36 6.01 32.19
N GLY A 315 -19.93 7.19 31.76
CA GLY A 315 -19.50 8.22 32.69
C GLY A 315 -19.57 9.62 32.13
N THR A 316 -19.15 10.56 32.95
CA THR A 316 -19.13 11.98 32.61
C THR A 316 -17.69 12.46 32.44
N ILE A 317 -17.43 13.12 31.32
CA ILE A 317 -16.15 13.79 31.06
C ILE A 317 -16.36 15.31 31.12
N GLN A 318 -15.38 16.03 31.69
CA GLN A 318 -15.35 17.49 31.65
C GLN A 318 -14.25 17.94 30.69
N LEU A 319 -14.64 18.68 29.68
CA LEU A 319 -13.72 19.28 28.72
C LEU A 319 -13.38 20.68 29.21
N LYS A 320 -12.09 20.94 29.46
CA LYS A 320 -11.58 22.29 29.68
C LYS A 320 -11.07 22.81 28.33
N PHE A 321 -11.72 23.84 27.82
CA PHE A 321 -11.27 24.61 26.66
C PHE A 321 -10.43 25.79 27.13
#